data_AF-A0A6J6WW83-F1
#
_entry.id   AF-A0A6J6WW83-F1
#
_cell.length_a   1.000
_cell.length_b   1.000
_cell.length_c   1.000
_cell.angle_alpha   90.00
_cell.angle_beta   90.00
_cell.angle_gamma   90.00
#
_symmetry.space_group_name_H-M   'P 1'
#
loop_
_entity.id
_entity.type
_entity.pdbx_description
1 polymer ?
#
loop_
_entity_poly.entity_id
_entity_poly.type
_entity_poly.pdbx_seq_one_letter_code
_entity_poly.pdbx_strand_id
1 'polypeptide(L)'
;MHCAITPLFAGGSGRSGTTIIVNLLKSHPEIHSSLPREIKYVTSRYGLVDLNFGRSMRLEEDFKGVKNNLAASINNRFGNRKEEVFLASLKSTWWSEVGKKGKPRGLVQGVTEEQLAEISFRFSSSYEKDLLIASRELFYDLSSCQFKKDTARYFADSTPVNTMQAHLIYQLFPDALFINMIRDGRDVAYSVSKERWGPSDPLKALKWWSNRVLVSHQSLSQLPHKQH
;
A
#
# COMPACT_ATOMS: atom_id res chain seq x y z
N MET A 1 23.81 9.87 -5.58
CA MET A 1 23.36 8.97 -6.67
C MET A 1 22.47 7.92 -6.03
N HIS A 2 21.15 8.05 -6.14
CA HIS A 2 20.27 6.97 -5.71
C HIS A 2 20.45 5.82 -6.71
N CYS A 3 20.79 4.62 -6.22
CA CYS A 3 20.62 3.41 -7.01
C CYS A 3 19.15 3.41 -7.49
N ALA A 4 18.90 3.28 -8.79
CA ALA A 4 17.55 3.38 -9.32
C ALA A 4 16.72 2.21 -8.77
N ILE A 5 15.93 2.48 -7.73
CA ILE A 5 15.02 1.52 -7.11
C ILE A 5 13.80 1.41 -8.00
N THR A 6 13.50 0.20 -8.48
CA THR A 6 12.26 -0.11 -9.17
C THR A 6 11.23 -0.64 -8.17
N PRO A 7 10.09 0.05 -7.95
CA PRO A 7 9.04 -0.46 -7.09
C PRO A 7 8.41 -1.73 -7.69
N LEU A 8 8.18 -2.75 -6.85
CA LEU A 8 7.51 -3.99 -7.24
C LEU A 8 6.28 -4.20 -6.35
N PHE A 9 5.08 -4.01 -6.89
CA PHE A 9 3.84 -4.11 -6.14
C PHE A 9 3.11 -5.43 -6.44
N ALA A 10 3.15 -6.36 -5.49
CA ALA A 10 2.25 -7.50 -5.50
C ALA A 10 0.88 -7.08 -4.93
N GLY A 11 -0.19 -7.41 -5.66
CA GLY A 11 -1.57 -7.17 -5.26
C GLY A 11 -2.48 -8.35 -5.59
N GLY A 12 -3.77 -8.20 -5.30
CA GLY A 12 -4.78 -9.21 -5.59
C GLY A 12 -6.03 -9.04 -4.73
N SER A 13 -6.85 -10.09 -4.67
CA SER A 13 -8.14 -10.02 -3.96
C SER A 13 -8.03 -9.93 -2.44
N GLY A 14 -6.84 -10.05 -1.83
CA GLY A 14 -6.72 -10.37 -0.41
C GLY A 14 -6.97 -11.87 -0.17
N ARG A 15 -6.21 -12.48 0.75
CA ARG A 15 -6.12 -13.95 0.92
C ARG A 15 -5.64 -14.74 -0.31
N SER A 16 -5.24 -14.06 -1.39
CA SER A 16 -4.73 -14.67 -2.63
C SER A 16 -3.24 -15.04 -2.58
N GLY A 17 -2.51 -14.69 -1.51
CA GLY A 17 -1.12 -15.07 -1.32
C GLY A 17 -0.08 -14.01 -1.69
N THR A 18 -0.43 -12.72 -1.70
CA THR A 18 0.51 -11.61 -2.00
C THR A 18 1.75 -11.62 -1.10
N THR A 19 1.59 -11.86 0.20
CA THR A 19 2.73 -11.96 1.13
C THR A 19 3.57 -13.22 0.88
N ILE A 20 2.98 -14.30 0.36
CA ILE A 20 3.71 -15.53 0.03
C ILE A 20 4.64 -15.25 -1.15
N ILE A 21 4.13 -14.65 -2.24
CA ILE A 21 4.95 -14.37 -3.42
C ILE A 21 6.09 -13.40 -3.08
N VAL A 22 5.85 -12.34 -2.33
CA VAL A 22 6.92 -11.40 -1.91
C VAL A 22 7.95 -12.09 -1.01
N ASN A 23 7.52 -13.01 -0.13
CA ASN A 23 8.46 -13.79 0.69
C ASN A 23 9.28 -14.81 -0.09
N LEU A 24 8.79 -15.31 -1.23
CA LEU A 24 9.56 -16.16 -2.13
C LEU A 24 10.58 -15.31 -2.90
N LEU A 25 10.15 -14.16 -3.43
CA LEU A 25 10.99 -13.25 -4.22
C LEU A 25 12.17 -12.68 -3.45
N LYS A 26 12.04 -12.42 -2.14
CA LYS A 26 13.13 -11.85 -1.32
C LYS A 26 14.40 -12.74 -1.27
N SER A 27 14.29 -14.01 -1.66
CA SER A 27 15.43 -14.93 -1.79
C SER A 27 16.37 -14.51 -2.93
N HIS A 28 15.88 -13.75 -3.91
CA HIS A 28 16.70 -13.19 -4.98
C HIS A 28 17.61 -12.05 -4.45
N PRO A 29 18.88 -11.96 -4.86
CA PRO A 29 19.80 -10.93 -4.37
C PRO A 29 19.37 -9.51 -4.75
N GLU A 30 18.69 -9.32 -5.88
CA GLU A 30 18.23 -7.99 -6.33
C GLU A 30 16.90 -7.54 -5.72
N ILE A 31 16.21 -8.39 -4.94
CA ILE A 31 14.90 -8.07 -4.38
C ILE A 31 15.00 -7.85 -2.86
N HIS A 32 14.46 -6.72 -2.42
CA HIS A 32 14.23 -6.40 -1.02
C HIS A 32 12.72 -6.31 -0.75
N SER A 33 12.20 -7.14 0.15
CA SER A 33 10.79 -7.04 0.57
C SER A 33 10.61 -5.93 1.60
N SER A 34 9.55 -5.15 1.47
CA SER A 34 9.20 -4.09 2.41
C SER A 34 9.05 -4.59 3.86
N LEU A 35 9.37 -3.69 4.79
CA LEU A 35 9.28 -3.83 6.23
C LEU A 35 8.42 -2.66 6.75
N PRO A 36 7.10 -2.85 6.92
CA PRO A 36 6.36 -4.11 6.89
C PRO A 36 6.04 -4.57 5.46
N ARG A 37 5.64 -5.84 5.30
CA ARG A 37 5.37 -6.45 3.97
C ARG A 37 4.18 -5.82 3.25
N GLU A 38 3.29 -5.16 3.99
CA GLU A 38 2.18 -4.41 3.44
C GLU A 38 2.32 -2.94 3.85
N ILE A 39 2.73 -2.11 2.92
CA ILE A 39 2.90 -0.67 3.08
C ILE A 39 1.56 0.01 2.97
N LYS A 40 1.09 0.59 4.08
CA LYS A 40 -0.20 1.27 4.12
C LYS A 40 -0.16 2.68 3.55
N TYR A 41 0.95 3.41 3.66
CA TYR A 41 1.02 4.83 3.29
C TYR A 41 0.89 5.10 1.78
N VAL A 42 1.03 4.10 0.90
CA VAL A 42 0.88 4.29 -0.55
C VAL A 42 -0.59 4.32 -0.95
N THR A 43 -1.31 3.23 -0.67
CA THR A 43 -2.65 2.99 -1.21
C THR A 43 -3.77 3.16 -0.20
N SER A 44 -3.50 3.37 1.09
CA SER A 44 -4.57 3.57 2.09
C SER A 44 -5.32 4.89 1.84
N ARG A 45 -6.49 5.05 2.45
CA ARG A 45 -7.17 6.36 2.52
C ARG A 45 -6.22 7.39 3.12
N TYR A 46 -6.16 8.60 2.56
CA TYR A 46 -5.15 9.62 2.83
C TYR A 46 -3.71 9.22 2.52
N GLY A 47 -3.44 8.04 1.95
CA GLY A 47 -2.12 7.66 1.46
C GLY A 47 -1.74 8.42 0.18
N LEU A 48 -0.51 8.22 -0.29
CA LEU A 48 0.08 8.96 -1.41
C LEU A 48 -0.82 9.00 -2.65
N VAL A 49 -1.46 7.88 -3.00
CA VAL A 49 -2.38 7.83 -4.14
C VAL A 49 -3.59 8.75 -3.94
N ASP A 50 -4.19 8.77 -2.75
CA ASP A 50 -5.36 9.59 -2.44
C ASP A 50 -5.03 11.08 -2.27
N LEU A 51 -3.81 11.39 -1.82
CA LEU A 51 -3.29 12.76 -1.78
C LEU A 51 -3.18 13.35 -3.19
N ASN A 52 -2.57 12.60 -4.11
CA ASN A 52 -2.27 13.10 -5.46
C ASN A 52 -3.48 13.08 -6.40
N PHE A 53 -4.27 12.00 -6.38
CA PHE A 53 -5.28 11.75 -7.42
C PHE A 53 -6.68 11.53 -6.87
N GLY A 54 -6.81 11.50 -5.54
CA GLY A 54 -8.02 11.05 -4.88
C GLY A 54 -8.21 9.53 -4.99
N ARG A 55 -9.06 8.99 -4.12
CA ARG A 55 -9.38 7.56 -4.09
C ARG A 55 -10.88 7.33 -4.10
N SER A 56 -11.34 6.46 -5.01
CA SER A 56 -12.73 6.03 -5.08
C SER A 56 -13.20 5.39 -3.77
N MET A 57 -14.39 5.76 -3.31
CA MET A 57 -15.06 5.14 -2.16
C MET A 57 -15.40 3.65 -2.40
N ARG A 58 -15.45 3.19 -3.65
CA ARG A 58 -15.76 1.80 -4.01
C ARG A 58 -14.65 0.81 -3.64
N LEU A 59 -13.46 1.30 -3.29
CA LEU A 59 -12.34 0.48 -2.80
C LEU A 59 -12.44 0.18 -1.29
N GLU A 60 -13.42 0.77 -0.61
CA GLU A 60 -13.65 0.64 0.83
C GLU A 60 -14.67 -0.48 1.03
N GLU A 61 -14.26 -1.57 1.68
CA GLU A 61 -14.98 -2.83 1.54
C GLU A 61 -15.36 -3.51 2.86
N ASP A 62 -15.01 -2.93 4.00
CA ASP A 62 -15.49 -3.37 5.30
C ASP A 62 -16.18 -2.23 6.06
N PHE A 63 -17.07 -2.58 6.99
CA PHE A 63 -17.79 -1.61 7.82
C PHE A 63 -16.83 -0.67 8.57
N LYS A 64 -15.61 -1.14 8.88
CA LYS A 64 -14.57 -0.37 9.55
C LYS A 64 -13.97 0.69 8.63
N GLY A 65 -13.66 0.35 7.39
CA GLY A 65 -13.24 1.27 6.34
C GLY A 65 -14.32 2.32 6.08
N VAL A 66 -15.56 1.90 5.84
CA VAL A 66 -16.70 2.82 5.67
C VAL A 66 -16.88 3.77 6.87
N LYS A 67 -16.82 3.27 8.11
CA LYS A 67 -16.91 4.08 9.33
C LYS A 67 -15.73 5.05 9.46
N ASN A 68 -14.52 4.60 9.18
CA ASN A 68 -13.32 5.44 9.20
C ASN A 68 -13.40 6.54 8.13
N ASN A 69 -13.95 6.24 6.96
CA ASN A 69 -14.18 7.24 5.92
C ASN A 69 -15.26 8.25 6.30
N LEU A 70 -16.32 7.83 6.99
CA LEU A 70 -17.34 8.76 7.48
C LEU A 70 -16.74 9.72 8.51
N ALA A 71 -15.96 9.20 9.46
CA ALA A 71 -15.22 10.01 10.43
C ALA A 71 -14.24 10.96 9.75
N ALA A 72 -13.54 10.49 8.72
CA ALA A 72 -12.54 11.30 8.04
C ALA A 72 -13.15 12.33 7.06
N SER A 73 -14.31 12.02 6.45
CA SER A 73 -15.13 12.98 5.70
C SER A 73 -15.69 14.08 6.61
N ILE A 74 -15.98 13.76 7.88
CA ILE A 74 -16.36 14.73 8.90
C ILE A 74 -15.15 15.60 9.28
N ASN A 75 -13.98 15.00 9.51
CA ASN A 75 -12.74 15.76 9.77
C ASN A 75 -12.38 16.73 8.63
N ASN A 76 -12.64 16.35 7.37
CA ASN A 76 -12.45 17.20 6.21
C ASN A 76 -13.40 18.44 6.21
N ARG A 77 -14.57 18.34 6.87
CA ARG A 77 -15.47 19.49 7.11
C ARG A 77 -15.05 20.35 8.31
N PHE A 78 -14.23 19.81 9.21
CA PHE A 78 -13.70 20.52 10.39
C PHE A 78 -12.29 21.11 10.18
N GLY A 79 -11.74 21.07 8.95
CA GLY A 79 -10.61 21.93 8.56
C GLY A 79 -9.21 21.33 8.61
N ASN A 80 -9.04 20.03 8.90
CA ASN A 80 -7.70 19.43 8.84
C ASN A 80 -7.25 19.23 7.38
N ARG A 81 -6.02 19.64 7.05
CA ARG A 81 -5.45 19.43 5.71
C ARG A 81 -5.19 17.93 5.50
N LYS A 82 -5.40 17.43 4.27
CA LYS A 82 -5.11 16.01 3.95
C LYS A 82 -3.68 15.60 4.32
N GLU A 83 -2.73 16.52 4.16
CA GLU A 83 -1.33 16.39 4.59
C GLU A 83 -1.21 16.04 6.09
N GLU A 84 -1.90 16.77 6.96
CA GLU A 84 -1.86 16.56 8.41
C GLU A 84 -2.38 15.18 8.78
N VAL A 85 -3.45 14.73 8.12
CA VAL A 85 -4.02 13.39 8.33
C VAL A 85 -3.05 12.29 7.86
N PHE A 86 -2.38 12.50 6.72
CA PHE A 86 -1.35 11.61 6.23
C PHE A 86 -0.18 11.52 7.22
N LEU A 87 0.38 12.65 7.64
CA LEU A 87 1.51 12.70 8.58
C LEU A 87 1.16 12.11 9.95
N ALA A 88 -0.06 12.35 10.45
CA ALA A 88 -0.55 11.73 11.67
C ALA A 88 -0.68 10.21 11.54
N SER A 89 -1.15 9.72 10.39
CA SER A 89 -1.24 8.28 10.11
C SER A 89 0.16 7.65 9.99
N LEU A 90 1.08 8.34 9.30
CA LEU A 90 2.46 7.93 9.10
C LEU A 90 3.20 7.76 10.44
N LYS A 91 2.94 8.64 11.42
CA LYS A 91 3.54 8.62 12.77
C LYS A 91 2.79 7.74 13.78
N SER A 92 1.67 7.13 13.39
CA SER A 92 0.84 6.30 14.30
C SER A 92 0.72 4.86 13.80
N THR A 93 -0.45 4.47 13.29
CA THR A 93 -0.77 3.09 12.93
C THR A 93 0.06 2.56 11.77
N TRP A 94 0.60 3.42 10.90
CA TRP A 94 1.53 2.98 9.86
C TRP A 94 2.96 2.85 10.38
N TRP A 95 3.33 3.62 11.42
CA TRP A 95 4.62 3.53 12.09
C TRP A 95 4.75 2.27 12.93
N SER A 96 3.83 2.07 13.88
CA SER A 96 3.89 0.98 14.85
C SER A 96 2.52 0.63 15.43
N GLU A 97 2.15 -0.64 15.28
CA GLU A 97 1.03 -1.30 15.95
C GLU A 97 1.52 -2.54 16.71
N VAL A 98 0.82 -2.89 17.80
CA VAL A 98 1.10 -4.13 18.53
C VAL A 98 0.69 -5.32 17.68
N GLY A 99 1.66 -6.12 17.25
CA GLY A 99 1.40 -7.33 16.47
C GLY A 99 0.80 -8.47 17.31
N LYS A 100 0.21 -9.47 16.62
CA LYS A 100 -0.39 -10.67 17.26
C LYS A 100 0.51 -11.43 18.24
N LYS A 101 1.84 -11.30 18.11
CA LYS A 101 2.85 -11.94 18.98
C LYS A 101 3.58 -10.93 19.88
N GLY A 102 3.00 -9.77 20.14
CA GLY A 102 3.60 -8.69 20.95
C GLY A 102 4.71 -7.88 20.26
N LYS A 103 5.30 -8.39 19.16
CA LYS A 103 6.31 -7.65 18.38
C LYS A 103 5.67 -6.49 17.60
N PRO A 104 6.33 -5.33 17.51
CA PRO A 104 5.82 -4.19 16.75
C PRO A 104 5.68 -4.50 15.25
N ARG A 105 4.63 -3.96 14.65
CA ARG A 105 4.33 -4.05 13.22
C ARG A 105 4.19 -2.66 12.63
N GLY A 106 4.85 -2.41 11.50
CA GLY A 106 4.84 -1.11 10.86
C GLY A 106 6.23 -0.74 10.38
N LEU A 107 6.40 0.51 9.96
CA LEU A 107 7.65 1.04 9.41
C LEU A 107 8.82 0.95 10.39
N VAL A 108 8.54 0.92 11.69
CA VAL A 108 9.54 0.69 12.74
C VAL A 108 10.37 -0.60 12.55
N GLN A 109 9.94 -1.52 11.67
CA GLN A 109 10.71 -2.72 11.30
C GLN A 109 11.93 -2.44 10.40
N GLY A 110 11.99 -1.30 9.73
CA GLY A 110 13.04 -0.98 8.77
C GLY A 110 13.37 0.51 8.61
N VAL A 111 12.75 1.38 9.39
CA VAL A 111 13.00 2.82 9.43
C VAL A 111 13.13 3.22 10.90
N THR A 112 14.10 4.08 11.25
CA THR A 112 14.23 4.63 12.61
C THR A 112 13.31 5.83 12.82
N GLU A 113 13.07 6.21 14.07
CA GLU A 113 12.17 7.32 14.39
C GLU A 113 12.75 8.65 13.87
N GLU A 114 14.08 8.81 13.96
CA GLU A 114 14.81 9.97 13.44
C GLU A 114 14.69 10.06 11.92
N GLN A 115 14.88 8.95 11.20
CA GLN A 115 14.71 8.89 9.75
C GLN A 115 13.26 9.24 9.35
N LEU A 116 12.27 8.70 10.06
CA LEU A 116 10.87 9.02 9.80
C LEU A 116 10.59 10.51 10.01
N ALA A 117 11.11 11.10 11.08
CA ALA A 117 10.94 12.51 11.39
C ALA A 117 11.56 13.42 10.32
N GLU A 118 12.79 13.12 9.89
CA GLU A 118 13.48 13.86 8.84
C GLU A 118 12.72 13.78 7.50
N ILE A 119 12.35 12.57 7.07
CA ILE A 119 11.64 12.35 5.81
C ILE A 119 10.25 13.02 5.85
N SER A 120 9.55 12.96 6.98
CA SER A 120 8.27 13.65 7.18
C SER A 120 8.41 15.17 7.06
N PHE A 121 9.49 15.74 7.61
CA PHE A 121 9.77 17.17 7.52
C PHE A 121 10.08 17.60 6.09
N ARG A 122 10.89 16.82 5.36
CA ARG A 122 11.19 17.06 3.93
C ARG A 122 9.92 17.00 3.08
N PHE A 123 9.07 16.00 3.29
CA PHE A 123 7.79 15.88 2.62
C PHE A 123 6.90 17.11 2.85
N SER A 124 6.73 17.53 4.10
CA SER A 124 5.89 18.69 4.43
C SER A 124 6.43 19.99 3.82
N SER A 125 7.76 20.16 3.81
CA SER A 125 8.42 21.34 3.21
C SER A 125 8.23 21.44 1.69
N SER A 126 8.01 20.31 1.01
CA SER A 126 7.83 20.22 -0.44
C SER A 126 6.36 20.03 -0.85
N TYR A 127 5.46 19.73 0.08
CA TYR A 127 4.07 19.33 -0.17
C TYR A 127 3.29 20.34 -1.05
N GLU A 128 3.28 21.61 -0.64
CA GLU A 128 2.54 22.67 -1.33
C GLU A 128 3.23 23.13 -2.64
N LYS A 129 4.53 22.80 -2.80
CA LYS A 129 5.32 23.21 -3.98
C LYS A 129 5.12 22.24 -5.13
N ASP A 130 5.30 20.95 -4.86
CA ASP A 130 5.10 19.87 -5.82
C ASP A 130 4.78 18.58 -5.07
N LEU A 131 3.49 18.31 -4.92
CA LEU A 131 3.00 17.13 -4.22
C LEU A 131 3.44 15.82 -4.88
N LEU A 132 3.54 15.78 -6.20
CA LEU A 132 3.89 14.57 -6.93
C LEU A 132 5.36 14.21 -6.69
N ILE A 133 6.25 15.20 -6.75
CA ILE A 133 7.67 15.03 -6.42
C ILE A 133 7.84 14.70 -4.93
N ALA A 134 7.19 15.44 -4.03
CA ALA A 134 7.27 15.19 -2.59
C ALA A 134 6.82 13.75 -2.24
N SER A 135 5.76 13.27 -2.88
CA SER A 135 5.25 11.90 -2.69
C SER A 135 6.21 10.84 -3.20
N ARG A 136 6.88 11.09 -4.34
CA ARG A 136 7.89 10.19 -4.90
C ARG A 136 9.11 10.12 -3.98
N GLU A 137 9.63 11.29 -3.57
CA GLU A 137 10.79 11.39 -2.69
C GLU A 137 10.54 10.66 -1.37
N LEU A 138 9.39 10.90 -0.71
CA LEU A 138 9.05 10.22 0.53
C LEU A 138 9.04 8.69 0.38
N PHE A 139 8.47 8.15 -0.71
CA PHE A 139 8.52 6.71 -0.97
C PHE A 139 9.96 6.20 -1.16
N TYR A 140 10.77 6.90 -1.96
CA TYR A 140 12.14 6.49 -2.24
C TYR A 140 13.05 6.60 -1.02
N ASP A 141 12.88 7.63 -0.19
CA ASP A 141 13.59 7.77 1.08
C ASP A 141 13.24 6.63 2.04
N LEU A 142 11.93 6.39 2.26
CA LEU A 142 11.47 5.34 3.17
C LEU A 142 11.87 3.93 2.71
N SER A 143 11.90 3.68 1.41
CA SER A 143 12.35 2.40 0.86
C SER A 143 13.87 2.24 0.96
N SER A 144 14.63 3.30 0.69
CA SER A 144 16.09 3.31 0.80
C SER A 144 16.57 3.02 2.23
N CYS A 145 15.89 3.55 3.25
CA CYS A 145 16.19 3.25 4.66
C CYS A 145 16.15 1.74 4.99
N GLN A 146 15.36 0.96 4.24
CA GLN A 146 15.12 -0.45 4.53
C GLN A 146 16.14 -1.37 3.86
N PHE A 147 16.84 -0.91 2.83
CA PHE A 147 17.77 -1.73 2.08
C PHE A 147 18.94 -2.22 2.94
N LYS A 148 19.22 -3.51 2.80
CA LYS A 148 20.32 -4.21 3.50
C LYS A 148 21.31 -4.87 2.55
N LYS A 149 21.00 -4.89 1.25
CA LYS A 149 21.81 -5.53 0.22
C LYS A 149 22.22 -4.46 -0.77
N ASP A 150 23.51 -4.33 -1.04
CA ASP A 150 24.02 -3.38 -2.02
C ASP A 150 23.59 -3.72 -3.46
N THR A 151 23.19 -4.98 -3.68
CA THR A 151 22.67 -5.48 -4.96
C THR A 151 21.18 -5.24 -5.15
N ALA A 152 20.46 -4.72 -4.15
CA ALA A 152 19.01 -4.55 -4.25
C ALA A 152 18.65 -3.50 -5.31
N ARG A 153 17.75 -3.88 -6.22
CA ARG A 153 17.21 -3.04 -7.30
C ARG A 153 15.70 -2.92 -7.23
N TYR A 154 15.04 -3.93 -6.67
CA TYR A 154 13.57 -3.96 -6.55
C TYR A 154 13.14 -3.86 -5.09
N PHE A 155 12.21 -2.95 -4.81
CA PHE A 155 11.57 -2.81 -3.51
C PHE A 155 10.14 -3.36 -3.57
N ALA A 156 9.93 -4.51 -2.94
CA ALA A 156 8.72 -5.32 -3.12
C ALA A 156 7.70 -5.13 -2.00
N ASP A 157 6.50 -4.66 -2.33
CA ASP A 157 5.35 -4.54 -1.44
C ASP A 157 4.27 -5.62 -1.74
N SER A 158 3.53 -6.06 -0.72
CA SER A 158 2.51 -7.10 -0.84
C SER A 158 1.08 -6.67 -0.52
N THR A 159 0.82 -5.36 -0.46
CA THR A 159 -0.51 -4.83 -0.12
C THR A 159 -1.54 -5.25 -1.18
N PRO A 160 -2.61 -6.00 -0.83
CA PRO A 160 -3.53 -6.54 -1.82
C PRO A 160 -4.17 -5.49 -2.75
N VAL A 161 -4.48 -4.30 -2.24
CA VAL A 161 -5.13 -3.25 -3.02
C VAL A 161 -4.24 -2.57 -4.07
N ASN A 162 -2.94 -2.91 -4.13
CA ASN A 162 -2.01 -2.34 -5.10
C ASN A 162 -2.51 -2.50 -6.55
N THR A 163 -2.90 -3.71 -6.93
CA THR A 163 -3.35 -3.99 -8.31
C THR A 163 -4.65 -3.28 -8.65
N MET A 164 -5.53 -3.07 -7.67
CA MET A 164 -6.77 -2.29 -7.83
C MET A 164 -6.53 -0.80 -8.08
N GLN A 165 -5.33 -0.30 -7.72
CA GLN A 165 -4.92 1.09 -7.90
C GLN A 165 -3.68 1.22 -8.80
N ALA A 166 -3.32 0.17 -9.55
CA ALA A 166 -2.12 0.11 -10.38
C ALA A 166 -1.99 1.30 -11.35
N HIS A 167 -3.07 1.74 -12.00
CA HIS A 167 -3.06 2.91 -12.90
C HIS A 167 -2.63 4.21 -12.20
N LEU A 168 -2.98 4.38 -10.92
CA LEU A 168 -2.59 5.54 -10.12
C LEU A 168 -1.18 5.39 -9.55
N ILE A 169 -0.83 4.17 -9.11
CA ILE A 169 0.55 3.86 -8.68
C ILE A 169 1.52 4.10 -9.84
N TYR A 170 1.16 3.73 -11.07
CA TYR A 170 1.95 3.97 -12.27
C TYR A 170 2.15 5.47 -12.58
N GLN A 171 1.14 6.30 -12.34
CA GLN A 171 1.31 7.76 -12.44
C GLN A 171 2.30 8.30 -11.41
N LEU A 172 2.28 7.76 -10.18
CA LEU A 172 3.27 8.08 -9.14
C LEU A 172 4.65 7.50 -9.45
N PHE A 173 4.74 6.28 -9.97
CA PHE A 173 5.99 5.56 -10.19
C PHE A 173 5.96 4.89 -11.57
N PRO A 174 6.39 5.61 -12.63
CA PRO A 174 6.26 5.11 -14.02
C PRO A 174 7.10 3.87 -14.35
N ASP A 175 8.07 3.54 -13.52
CA ASP A 175 8.90 2.35 -13.61
C ASP A 175 8.38 1.18 -12.75
N ALA A 176 7.32 1.38 -11.97
CA ALA A 176 6.77 0.34 -11.12
C ALA A 176 6.31 -0.90 -11.89
N LEU A 177 6.62 -2.06 -11.33
CA LEU A 177 6.20 -3.38 -11.78
C LEU A 177 5.11 -3.92 -10.87
N PHE A 178 4.21 -4.73 -11.43
CA PHE A 178 3.06 -5.27 -10.73
C PHE A 178 3.00 -6.80 -10.85
N ILE A 179 2.60 -7.46 -9.75
CA ILE A 179 2.29 -8.88 -9.75
C ILE A 179 0.85 -9.04 -9.27
N ASN A 180 -0.02 -9.55 -10.14
CA ASN A 180 -1.42 -9.79 -9.80
C ASN A 180 -1.67 -11.23 -9.35
N MET A 181 -1.86 -11.42 -8.05
CA MET A 181 -2.13 -12.73 -7.47
C MET A 181 -3.60 -13.10 -7.63
N ILE A 182 -3.85 -14.11 -8.48
CA ILE A 182 -5.15 -14.72 -8.69
C ILE A 182 -5.19 -16.11 -8.05
N ARG A 183 -6.23 -16.36 -7.24
CA ARG A 183 -6.54 -17.64 -6.60
C ARG A 183 -8.03 -17.92 -6.80
N ASP A 184 -8.42 -19.20 -6.80
CA ASP A 184 -9.82 -19.63 -6.89
C ASP A 184 -10.71 -18.84 -5.90
N GLY A 185 -11.76 -18.21 -6.44
CA GLY A 185 -12.66 -17.35 -5.67
C GLY A 185 -13.42 -18.08 -4.57
N ARG A 186 -13.70 -19.38 -4.73
CA ARG A 186 -14.38 -20.20 -3.70
C ARG A 186 -13.51 -20.37 -2.47
N ASP A 187 -12.22 -20.63 -2.70
CA ASP A 187 -11.22 -20.82 -1.66
C ASP A 187 -10.91 -19.48 -0.96
N VAL A 188 -10.77 -18.39 -1.72
CA VAL A 188 -10.64 -17.04 -1.15
C VAL A 188 -11.88 -16.67 -0.32
N ALA A 189 -13.08 -16.89 -0.84
CA ALA A 189 -14.34 -16.58 -0.16
C ALA A 189 -14.47 -17.35 1.17
N TYR A 190 -14.13 -18.64 1.18
CA TYR A 190 -14.08 -19.44 2.40
C TYR A 190 -12.99 -18.98 3.38
N SER A 191 -11.84 -18.52 2.88
CA SER A 191 -10.73 -18.04 3.71
C SER A 191 -11.06 -16.70 4.39
N VAL A 192 -11.59 -15.74 3.63
CA VAL A 192 -11.86 -14.39 4.10
C VAL A 192 -13.09 -14.34 5.02
N SER A 193 -14.05 -15.25 4.88
CA SER A 193 -15.22 -15.32 5.77
C SER A 193 -14.88 -15.69 7.22
N LYS A 194 -13.69 -16.23 7.47
CA LYS A 194 -13.15 -16.50 8.81
C LYS A 194 -12.48 -15.29 9.45
N GLU A 195 -12.28 -14.20 8.71
CA GLU A 195 -11.56 -13.02 9.15
C GLU A 195 -12.54 -11.90 9.54
N ARG A 196 -12.25 -11.18 10.64
CA ARG A 196 -13.12 -10.12 11.17
C ARG A 196 -13.19 -8.86 10.30
N TRP A 197 -12.24 -8.70 9.39
CA TRP A 197 -12.11 -7.54 8.50
C TRP A 197 -12.74 -7.79 7.12
N GLY A 198 -13.24 -9.00 6.85
CA GLY A 198 -13.86 -9.36 5.57
C GLY A 198 -15.33 -9.73 5.70
N PRO A 199 -16.02 -10.00 4.57
CA PRO A 199 -17.41 -10.46 4.60
C PRO A 199 -17.49 -11.86 5.23
N SER A 200 -18.26 -12.00 6.32
CA SER A 200 -18.44 -13.29 7.04
C SER A 200 -19.34 -14.29 6.31
N ASP A 201 -20.16 -13.82 5.35
CA ASP A 201 -21.00 -14.68 4.53
C ASP A 201 -20.24 -15.12 3.26
N PRO A 202 -20.12 -16.44 2.96
CA PRO A 202 -19.37 -16.92 1.80
C PRO A 202 -19.85 -16.39 0.44
N LEU A 203 -21.16 -16.17 0.26
CA LEU A 203 -21.69 -15.63 -1.00
C LEU A 203 -21.35 -14.14 -1.17
N LYS A 204 -21.44 -13.36 -0.10
CA LYS A 204 -20.95 -11.97 -0.08
C LYS A 204 -19.43 -11.93 -0.27
N ALA A 205 -18.68 -12.86 0.31
CA ALA A 205 -17.24 -12.98 0.13
C ALA A 205 -16.85 -13.33 -1.31
N LEU A 206 -17.64 -14.15 -2.00
CA LEU A 206 -17.43 -14.44 -3.43
C LEU A 206 -17.68 -13.21 -4.31
N LYS A 207 -18.74 -12.44 -4.04
CA LYS A 207 -19.00 -11.16 -4.72
C LYS A 207 -17.87 -10.15 -4.48
N TRP A 208 -17.38 -10.08 -3.25
CA TRP A 208 -16.24 -9.26 -2.86
C TRP A 208 -14.98 -9.64 -3.63
N TRP A 209 -14.65 -10.93 -3.70
CA TRP A 209 -13.54 -11.44 -4.51
C TRP A 209 -13.70 -11.06 -5.99
N SER A 210 -14.88 -11.29 -6.56
CA SER A 210 -15.16 -11.00 -7.97
C SER A 210 -14.97 -9.52 -8.30
N ASN A 211 -15.43 -8.63 -7.41
CA ASN A 211 -15.24 -7.19 -7.57
C ASN A 211 -13.75 -6.82 -7.57
N ARG A 212 -12.97 -7.36 -6.62
CA ARG A 212 -11.53 -7.07 -6.53
C ARG A 212 -10.73 -7.56 -7.74
N VAL A 213 -11.06 -8.75 -8.25
CA VAL A 213 -10.44 -9.30 -9.46
C VAL A 213 -10.77 -8.41 -10.67
N LEU A 214 -12.04 -8.01 -10.81
CA LEU A 214 -12.47 -7.12 -11.90
C LEU A 214 -11.77 -5.77 -11.85
N VAL A 215 -11.77 -5.10 -10.69
CA VAL A 215 -11.13 -3.78 -10.51
C VAL A 215 -9.62 -3.87 -10.73
N SER A 216 -8.97 -4.94 -10.25
CA SER A 216 -7.55 -5.18 -10.51
C SER A 216 -7.28 -5.33 -12.00
N HIS A 217 -8.06 -6.13 -12.71
CA HIS A 217 -7.93 -6.32 -14.15
C HIS A 217 -8.11 -5.00 -14.92
N GLN A 218 -9.18 -4.25 -14.62
CA GLN A 218 -9.44 -2.95 -15.25
C GLN A 218 -8.32 -1.93 -15.00
N SER A 219 -7.81 -1.88 -13.77
CA SER A 219 -6.71 -0.99 -13.41
C SER A 219 -5.41 -1.38 -14.14
N LEU A 220 -5.08 -2.68 -14.16
CA LEU A 220 -3.87 -3.19 -14.82
C LEU A 220 -3.91 -3.05 -16.34
N SER A 221 -5.07 -3.24 -16.98
CA SER A 221 -5.24 -3.12 -18.44
C SER A 221 -4.93 -1.72 -19.00
N GLN A 222 -4.83 -0.71 -18.14
CA GLN A 222 -4.45 0.66 -18.50
C GLN A 222 -2.92 0.86 -18.56
N LEU A 223 -2.14 -0.11 -18.08
CA LEU A 223 -0.68 -0.03 -18.06
C LEU A 223 -0.08 -0.67 -19.32
N PRO A 224 1.13 -0.26 -19.73
CA PRO A 224 1.82 -0.97 -20.79
C PRO A 224 2.15 -2.42 -20.38
N HIS A 225 2.22 -3.32 -21.36
CA HIS A 225 2.42 -4.76 -21.13
C HIS A 225 3.71 -5.09 -20.37
N LYS A 226 4.73 -4.23 -20.40
CA LYS A 226 6.00 -4.48 -19.70
C LYS A 226 5.90 -4.31 -18.18
N GLN A 227 4.80 -3.77 -17.66
CA GLN A 227 4.63 -3.50 -16.23
C GLN A 227 3.93 -4.61 -15.44
N HIS A 228 3.28 -5.60 -16.07
CA HIS A 228 2.42 -6.57 -15.38
C HIS A 228 2.21 -7.88 -16.12
#